data_AF-A0A925WWM4-F1
#
_entry.id   AF-A0A925WWM4-F1
#
_cell.length_a   1.000
_cell.length_b   1.000
_cell.length_c   1.000
_cell.angle_alpha   90.00
_cell.angle_beta   90.00
_cell.angle_gamma   90.00
#
_symmetry.space_group_name_H-M   'P 1'
#
loop_
_entity.id
_entity.type
_entity.pdbx_description
1 polymer ?
#
loop_
_entity_poly.entity_id
_entity_poly.type
_entity_poly.pdbx_seq_one_letter_code
_entity_poly.pdbx_strand_id
1 'polypeptide(L)'
;LPGIAAIALTLGMAIDANVLINERIREELRKGTKPHEAISEGYARAWGTILDSNVTTLIAGISLLLFGSGPIRGFAVVHCLGILTSMFSAVFVSRGIVNLIYGGRKRLDKISIGQVWRPAELPAK
;
A
#
# COMPACT_ATOMS: atom_id res chain seq x y z
N LEU A 1 15.51 -9.82 -22.04
CA LEU A 1 15.95 -9.33 -20.71
C LEU A 1 15.14 -8.15 -20.13
N PRO A 2 14.69 -7.14 -20.90
CA PRO A 2 13.99 -5.97 -20.32
C PRO A 2 12.73 -6.30 -19.53
N GLY A 3 11.95 -7.31 -19.95
CA GLY A 3 10.76 -7.75 -19.20
C GLY A 3 11.09 -8.30 -17.81
N ILE A 4 12.26 -8.91 -17.63
CA ILE A 4 12.70 -9.41 -16.30
C ILE A 4 13.06 -8.23 -15.40
N ALA A 5 13.66 -7.17 -15.95
CA ALA A 5 13.92 -5.93 -15.21
C ALA A 5 12.61 -5.26 -14.77
N ALA A 6 11.56 -5.30 -15.60
CA ALA A 6 10.23 -4.80 -15.22
C ALA A 6 9.63 -5.58 -14.04
N ILE A 7 9.81 -6.91 -14.00
CA ILE A 7 9.38 -7.73 -12.86
C ILE A 7 10.11 -7.33 -11.58
N ALA A 8 11.44 -7.16 -11.64
CA ALA A 8 12.24 -6.73 -10.49
C ALA A 8 11.81 -5.33 -9.99
N LEU A 9 11.51 -4.40 -10.92
CA LEU A 9 10.99 -3.08 -10.58
C LEU A 9 9.63 -3.16 -9.88
N THR A 10 8.69 -3.93 -10.43
CA THR A 10 7.37 -4.11 -9.81
C THR A 10 7.50 -4.72 -8.40
N LEU A 11 8.46 -5.62 -8.19
CA LEU A 11 8.74 -6.18 -6.87
C LEU A 11 9.27 -5.12 -5.90
N GLY A 12 10.20 -4.27 -6.33
CA GLY A 12 10.74 -3.17 -5.53
C GLY A 12 9.66 -2.16 -5.12
N MET A 13 8.78 -1.79 -6.04
CA MET A 13 7.65 -0.91 -5.77
C MET A 13 6.64 -1.53 -4.78
N ALA A 14 6.43 -2.84 -4.84
CA ALA A 14 5.57 -3.54 -3.89
C ALA A 14 6.13 -3.54 -2.46
N ILE A 15 7.46 -3.63 -2.31
CA ILE A 15 8.13 -3.56 -1.00
C ILE A 15 8.08 -2.14 -0.44
N ASP A 16 8.28 -1.12 -1.28
CA ASP A 16 8.22 0.30 -0.89
C ASP A 16 6.88 0.66 -0.23
N ALA A 17 5.76 0.19 -0.80
CA ALA A 17 4.43 0.41 -0.23
C ALA A 17 4.28 -0.14 1.20
N ASN A 18 4.81 -1.33 1.47
CA ASN A 18 4.76 -1.95 2.80
C ASN A 18 5.62 -1.18 3.82
N VAL A 19 6.82 -0.74 3.41
CA VAL A 19 7.70 0.07 4.25
C VAL A 19 7.03 1.41 4.58
N LEU A 20 6.41 2.06 3.60
CA LEU A 20 5.72 3.34 3.77
C LEU A 20 4.56 3.24 4.77
N ILE A 21 3.72 2.20 4.66
CA ILE A 21 2.62 1.97 5.62
C ILE A 21 3.19 1.80 7.03
N ASN A 22 4.22 0.97 7.18
CA ASN A 22 4.80 0.70 8.49
C ASN A 22 5.43 1.96 9.11
N GLU A 23 6.12 2.77 8.32
CA GLU A 23 6.68 4.03 8.81
C GLU A 23 5.57 5.04 9.16
N ARG A 24 4.49 5.10 8.38
CA ARG A 24 3.36 5.99 8.69
C ARG A 24 2.66 5.61 9.99
N ILE A 25 2.45 4.31 10.22
CA ILE A 25 1.91 3.80 11.49
C ILE A 25 2.87 4.13 12.64
N ARG A 26 4.19 3.94 12.44
CA ARG A 26 5.21 4.29 13.43
C ARG A 26 5.23 5.78 13.75
N GLU A 27 4.99 6.63 12.76
CA GLU A 27 4.89 8.08 12.90
C GLU A 27 3.66 8.47 13.75
N GLU A 28 2.50 7.89 13.50
CA GLU A 28 1.29 8.15 14.30
C GLU A 28 1.43 7.60 15.74
N LEU A 29 2.07 6.45 15.93
CA LEU A 29 2.38 5.94 17.27
C LEU A 29 3.33 6.87 18.05
N ARG A 30 4.33 7.48 17.38
CA ARG A 30 5.24 8.47 17.99
C ARG A 30 4.53 9.76 18.40
N LYS A 31 3.42 10.11 17.75
CA LYS A 31 2.58 11.26 18.12
C LYS A 31 1.69 11.01 19.33
N GLY A 32 1.73 9.79 19.91
CA GLY A 32 0.93 9.41 21.06
C GLY A 32 -0.49 8.95 20.70
N THR A 33 -0.79 8.79 19.41
CA THR A 33 -2.09 8.29 18.94
C THR A 33 -2.29 6.84 19.41
N LYS A 34 -3.51 6.50 19.82
CA LYS A 34 -3.81 5.14 20.30
C LYS A 34 -3.47 4.12 19.19
N PRO A 35 -2.91 2.94 19.51
CA PRO A 35 -2.42 2.02 18.48
C PRO A 35 -3.47 1.62 17.42
N HIS A 36 -4.73 1.49 17.82
CA HIS A 36 -5.81 1.18 16.89
C HIS A 36 -6.12 2.34 15.92
N GLU A 37 -6.08 3.56 16.42
CA GLU A 37 -6.31 4.78 15.66
C GLU A 37 -5.10 5.11 14.76
N ALA A 38 -3.88 4.89 15.25
CA ALA A 38 -2.65 5.01 14.48
C ALA A 38 -2.60 4.06 13.27
N ILE A 39 -3.10 2.82 13.41
CA ILE A 39 -3.19 1.88 12.29
C ILE A 39 -4.21 2.38 11.26
N SER A 40 -5.39 2.80 11.70
CA SER A 40 -6.46 3.32 10.83
C SER A 40 -6.00 4.56 10.06
N GLU A 41 -5.49 5.57 10.77
CA GLU A 41 -5.02 6.81 10.15
C GLU A 41 -3.77 6.58 9.28
N GLY A 42 -2.85 5.74 9.73
CA GLY A 42 -1.66 5.37 8.98
C GLY A 42 -2.02 4.73 7.64
N TYR A 43 -2.97 3.78 7.63
CA TYR A 43 -3.48 3.18 6.40
C TYR A 43 -4.19 4.17 5.50
N ALA A 44 -5.08 5.00 6.06
CA ALA A 44 -5.84 5.99 5.27
C ALA A 44 -4.93 6.99 4.55
N ARG A 45 -3.86 7.46 5.22
CA ARG A 45 -2.89 8.38 4.62
C ARG A 45 -1.96 7.68 3.64
N ALA A 46 -1.41 6.51 4.00
CA ALA A 46 -0.49 5.77 3.12
C ALA A 46 -1.18 5.29 1.83
N TRP A 47 -2.47 4.95 1.89
CA TRP A 47 -3.24 4.52 0.72
C TRP A 47 -3.25 5.55 -0.40
N GLY A 48 -3.49 6.82 -0.09
CA GLY A 48 -3.49 7.90 -1.07
C GLY A 48 -2.14 8.02 -1.77
N THR A 49 -1.06 8.04 -0.98
CA THR A 49 0.31 8.11 -1.51
C THR A 49 0.66 6.90 -2.38
N ILE A 50 0.29 5.69 -1.98
CA ILE A 50 0.55 4.46 -2.75
C ILE A 50 -0.22 4.48 -4.07
N LEU A 51 -1.47 4.94 -4.06
CA LEU A 51 -2.27 5.06 -5.27
C LEU A 51 -1.65 6.06 -6.23
N ASP A 52 -1.29 7.25 -5.76
CA ASP A 52 -0.68 8.31 -6.58
C ASP A 52 0.67 7.88 -7.18
N SER A 53 1.50 7.20 -6.40
CA SER A 53 2.78 6.64 -6.88
C SER A 53 2.58 5.57 -7.97
N ASN A 54 1.57 4.71 -7.83
CA ASN A 54 1.25 3.71 -8.86
C ASN A 54 0.62 4.34 -10.12
N VAL A 55 -0.17 5.40 -9.97
CA VAL A 55 -0.76 6.12 -11.10
C VAL A 55 0.30 6.87 -11.90
N THR A 56 1.21 7.58 -11.23
CA THR A 56 2.31 8.31 -11.91
C THR A 56 3.24 7.36 -12.65
N THR A 57 3.58 6.21 -12.05
CA THR A 57 4.36 5.17 -12.73
C THR A 57 3.61 4.52 -13.88
N LEU A 58 2.28 4.37 -13.80
CA LEU A 58 1.47 3.92 -14.93
C LEU A 58 1.52 4.91 -16.11
N ILE A 59 1.45 6.21 -15.84
CA ILE A 59 1.57 7.26 -16.86
C ILE A 59 2.94 7.16 -17.56
N ALA A 60 4.01 6.97 -16.79
CA ALA A 60 5.34 6.73 -17.33
C ALA A 60 5.39 5.45 -18.18
N GLY A 61 4.80 4.34 -17.71
CA GLY A 61 4.69 3.09 -18.44
C GLY A 61 3.95 3.24 -19.78
N ILE A 62 2.82 3.96 -19.80
CA ILE A 62 2.06 4.26 -21.02
C ILE A 62 2.90 5.10 -21.98
N SER A 63 3.62 6.09 -21.46
CA SER A 63 4.52 6.92 -22.27
C SER A 63 5.63 6.08 -22.92
N LEU A 64 6.22 5.14 -22.17
CA LEU A 64 7.20 4.18 -22.69
C LEU A 64 6.57 3.19 -23.69
N LEU A 65 5.28 2.86 -23.58
CA LEU A 65 4.59 1.98 -24.53
C LEU A 65 4.36 2.66 -25.89
N LEU A 66 4.03 3.95 -25.85
CA LEU A 66 3.73 4.79 -27.03
C LEU A 66 5.00 5.26 -27.73
N PHE A 67 5.98 5.74 -26.98
CA PHE A 67 7.21 6.34 -27.52
C PHE A 67 8.42 5.42 -27.46
N GLY A 68 8.37 4.32 -26.70
CA GLY A 68 9.48 3.38 -26.58
C GLY A 68 9.59 2.42 -27.77
N SER A 69 10.83 2.09 -28.13
CA SER A 69 11.14 1.17 -29.23
C SER A 69 11.92 -0.06 -28.73
N GLY A 70 11.80 -1.15 -29.48
CA GLY A 70 12.56 -2.38 -29.27
C GLY A 70 12.48 -2.92 -27.82
N PRO A 71 13.62 -3.07 -27.12
CA PRO A 71 13.70 -3.60 -25.76
C PRO A 71 12.84 -2.83 -24.71
N ILE A 72 12.75 -1.51 -24.86
CA ILE A 72 12.06 -0.62 -23.90
C ILE A 72 10.54 -0.85 -23.94
N ARG A 73 10.00 -1.16 -25.12
CA ARG A 73 8.58 -1.48 -25.29
C ARG A 73 8.22 -2.78 -24.56
N GLY A 74 9.12 -3.78 -24.58
CA GLY A 74 8.94 -5.02 -23.83
C GLY A 74 8.95 -4.82 -22.31
N PHE A 75 9.77 -3.89 -21.81
CA PHE A 75 9.73 -3.47 -20.41
C PHE A 75 8.39 -2.78 -20.06
N ALA A 76 7.95 -1.84 -20.92
CA ALA A 76 6.71 -1.09 -20.71
C ALA A 76 5.48 -2.00 -20.68
N VAL A 77 5.39 -3.00 -21.57
CA VAL A 77 4.28 -3.97 -21.58
C VAL A 77 4.17 -4.71 -20.25
N VAL A 78 5.28 -5.29 -19.77
CA VAL A 78 5.28 -6.06 -18.51
C VAL A 78 4.99 -5.15 -17.32
N HIS A 79 5.54 -3.93 -17.29
CA HIS A 79 5.30 -2.96 -16.24
C HIS A 79 3.82 -2.51 -16.18
N CYS A 80 3.24 -2.14 -17.32
CA CYS A 80 1.82 -1.78 -17.41
C CYS A 80 0.89 -2.94 -17.03
N LEU A 81 1.18 -4.17 -17.49
CA LEU A 81 0.41 -5.36 -17.10
C LEU A 81 0.48 -5.62 -15.59
N GLY A 82 1.66 -5.45 -14.98
CA GLY A 82 1.85 -5.60 -13.53
C GLY A 82 1.02 -4.60 -12.73
N ILE A 83 1.09 -3.31 -13.09
CA ILE A 83 0.31 -2.26 -12.39
C ILE A 83 -1.19 -2.43 -12.64
N LEU A 84 -1.62 -2.70 -13.88
CA LEU A 84 -3.04 -2.88 -14.20
C LEU A 84 -3.65 -4.08 -13.46
N THR A 85 -2.94 -5.21 -13.39
CA THR A 85 -3.40 -6.38 -12.63
C THR A 85 -3.49 -6.05 -11.14
N SER A 86 -2.51 -5.33 -10.60
CA SER A 86 -2.51 -4.88 -9.19
C SER A 86 -3.65 -3.91 -8.89
N MET A 87 -3.87 -2.90 -9.72
CA MET A 87 -4.97 -1.93 -9.58
C MET A 87 -6.33 -2.58 -9.77
N PHE A 88 -6.47 -3.48 -10.74
CA PHE A 88 -7.70 -4.25 -10.94
C PHE A 88 -8.01 -5.10 -9.71
N SER A 89 -7.01 -5.81 -9.16
CA SER A 89 -7.16 -6.52 -7.89
C SER A 89 -7.51 -5.56 -6.74
N ALA A 90 -6.81 -4.44 -6.61
CA ALA A 90 -7.09 -3.45 -5.59
C ALA A 90 -8.50 -2.85 -5.69
N VAL A 91 -9.06 -2.65 -6.89
CA VAL A 91 -10.43 -2.12 -7.06
C VAL A 91 -11.48 -3.22 -6.90
N PHE A 92 -11.32 -4.37 -7.55
CA PHE A 92 -12.32 -5.44 -7.55
C PHE A 92 -12.22 -6.36 -6.34
N VAL A 93 -11.01 -6.77 -5.95
CA VAL A 93 -10.77 -7.64 -4.81
C VAL A 93 -10.86 -6.88 -3.51
N SER A 94 -10.32 -5.65 -3.40
CA SER A 94 -10.49 -4.88 -2.16
C SER A 94 -11.94 -4.46 -1.94
N ARG A 95 -12.65 -3.95 -2.97
CA ARG A 95 -14.09 -3.66 -2.82
C ARG A 95 -14.92 -4.93 -2.65
N GLY A 96 -14.53 -6.04 -3.28
CA GLY A 96 -15.18 -7.34 -3.10
C GLY A 96 -15.02 -7.88 -1.68
N ILE A 97 -13.81 -7.85 -1.12
CA ILE A 97 -13.51 -8.27 0.25
C ILE A 97 -14.15 -7.32 1.26
N VAL A 98 -14.08 -6.00 1.05
CA VAL A 98 -14.75 -5.03 1.92
C VAL A 98 -16.27 -5.20 1.86
N ASN A 99 -16.87 -5.38 0.69
CA ASN A 99 -18.31 -5.60 0.58
C ASN A 99 -18.72 -6.99 1.13
N LEU A 100 -17.88 -8.01 1.00
CA LEU A 100 -18.16 -9.36 1.53
C LEU A 100 -18.00 -9.41 3.07
N ILE A 101 -17.01 -8.71 3.62
CA ILE A 101 -16.71 -8.70 5.06
C ILE A 101 -17.55 -7.64 5.81
N TYR A 102 -17.77 -6.46 5.22
CA TYR A 102 -18.46 -5.33 5.84
C TYR A 102 -19.87 -5.06 5.29
N GLY A 103 -20.26 -5.60 4.13
CA GLY A 103 -21.62 -5.44 3.58
C GLY A 103 -22.73 -6.02 4.47
N GLY A 104 -22.37 -6.81 5.49
CA GLY A 104 -23.29 -7.38 6.47
C GLY A 104 -23.07 -6.98 7.95
N ARG A 105 -22.08 -6.14 8.32
CA ARG A 105 -21.79 -5.86 9.75
C ARG A 105 -21.71 -4.36 10.08
N LYS A 106 -22.72 -3.87 10.81
CA LYS A 106 -22.85 -2.49 11.32
C LYS A 106 -21.96 -2.13 12.52
N ARG A 107 -21.24 -3.06 13.16
CA ARG A 107 -20.36 -2.79 14.34
C ARG A 107 -19.22 -3.80 14.46
N LEU A 108 -17.99 -3.33 14.64
CA LEU A 108 -16.81 -4.13 14.98
C LEU A 108 -16.14 -3.49 16.21
N ASP A 109 -16.36 -4.11 17.38
CA ASP A 109 -16.03 -3.52 18.69
C ASP A 109 -14.66 -3.91 19.27
N LYS A 110 -13.93 -4.92 18.75
CA LYS A 110 -12.57 -5.25 19.24
C LYS A 110 -11.70 -5.94 18.20
N ILE A 111 -10.40 -5.62 18.20
CA ILE A 111 -9.34 -6.41 17.59
C ILE A 111 -8.30 -6.74 18.67
N SER A 112 -7.98 -8.03 18.81
CA SER A 112 -6.90 -8.53 19.67
C SER A 112 -5.57 -8.43 18.92
N ILE A 113 -4.84 -7.33 19.12
CA ILE A 113 -3.42 -7.25 18.72
C ILE A 113 -2.61 -7.06 20.00
N GLY A 114 -1.77 -8.07 20.26
CA GLY A 114 -0.46 -8.05 20.93
C GLY A 114 -0.24 -7.12 22.13
N GLN A 115 0.30 -7.69 23.22
CA GLN A 115 0.69 -6.97 24.43
C GLN A 115 1.55 -5.73 24.11
N VAL A 116 0.94 -4.55 24.21
CA VAL A 116 1.63 -3.26 24.15
C VAL A 116 2.42 -3.10 25.45
N TRP A 117 3.74 -3.27 25.39
CA TRP A 117 4.62 -2.95 26.52
C TRP A 117 4.50 -1.45 26.83
N ARG A 118 4.11 -1.13 28.06
CA ARG A 118 3.96 0.24 28.57
C ARG A 118 5.03 0.43 29.65
N PRO A 119 6.00 1.36 29.49
CA PRO A 119 6.97 1.62 30.54
C PRO A 119 6.25 2.10 31.81
N ALA A 120 6.64 1.54 32.94
CA ALA A 120 6.01 1.71 34.24
C ALA A 120 5.84 3.19 34.60
N GLU A 121 4.66 3.50 35.13
CA GLU A 121 4.30 4.76 35.77
C GLU A 121 5.35 5.10 36.85
N LEU A 122 6.02 6.24 36.70
CA LEU A 122 6.76 6.86 37.79
C LEU A 122 5.77 7.72 38.60
N PRO A 123 5.57 7.44 39.91
CA PRO A 123 4.72 8.26 40.75
C PRO A 123 5.46 9.55 41.10
N ALA A 124 4.96 10.69 40.63
CA ALA A 124 5.36 11.98 41.19
C ALA A 124 4.54 12.23 42.46
N LYS A 125 5.21 12.07 43.61
CA LYS A 125 4.85 12.71 44.88
C LYS A 125 4.89 14.23 44.74
#